data_AF-A0A7S1YNJ2-F1
#
_entry.id   AF-A0A7S1YNJ2-F1
#
_cell.length_a   1.000
_cell.length_b   1.000
_cell.length_c   1.000
_cell.angle_alpha   90.00
_cell.angle_beta   90.00
_cell.angle_gamma   90.00
#
_symmetry.space_group_name_H-M   'P 1'
#
loop_
_entity.id
_entity.type
_entity.pdbx_description
1 polymer ?
#
loop_
_entity_poly.entity_id
_entity_poly.type
_entity_poly.pdbx_seq_one_letter_code
_entity_poly.pdbx_strand_id
1 'polypeptide(L)'
;ISKAEHALEKIKAGASLVQVYTALIYEGPGLVSRMRQELAELVQQQGFKSVEDVVGYDHPDLYWKRLQMQQAQLDNATAVKEQDDQRLHEEEVFIVLDEEEKTV
;
A
#
# COMPACT_ATOMS: atom_id res chain seq x y z
N ILE A 1 -13.24 -0.07 -22.27
CA ILE A 1 -12.49 -1.33 -22.12
C ILE A 1 -13.45 -2.45 -22.49
N SER A 2 -13.10 -3.26 -23.49
CA SER A 2 -13.96 -4.32 -24.03
C SER A 2 -13.23 -5.66 -24.20
N LYS A 3 -11.96 -5.73 -23.79
CA LYS A 3 -11.09 -6.92 -23.89
C LYS A 3 -10.25 -7.05 -22.63
N ALA A 4 -9.86 -8.28 -22.28
CA ALA A 4 -9.06 -8.56 -21.09
C ALA A 4 -7.65 -7.94 -21.14
N GLU A 5 -7.02 -7.89 -22.31
CA GLU A 5 -5.69 -7.30 -22.50
C GLU A 5 -5.69 -5.81 -22.15
N HIS A 6 -6.73 -5.07 -22.56
CA HIS A 6 -6.89 -3.67 -22.20
C HIS A 6 -7.02 -3.48 -20.68
N ALA A 7 -7.65 -4.43 -19.97
CA ALA A 7 -7.72 -4.38 -18.51
C ALA A 7 -6.36 -4.67 -17.88
N LEU A 8 -5.65 -5.67 -18.40
CA LEU A 8 -4.30 -6.03 -17.95
C LEU A 8 -3.32 -4.87 -18.12
N GLU A 9 -3.32 -4.20 -19.27
CA GLU A 9 -2.48 -3.02 -19.53
C GLU A 9 -2.72 -1.91 -18.49
N LYS A 10 -3.98 -1.63 -18.16
CA LYS A 10 -4.33 -0.63 -17.14
C LYS A 10 -3.85 -1.05 -15.75
N ILE A 11 -3.95 -2.34 -15.43
CA ILE A 11 -3.48 -2.89 -14.16
C ILE A 11 -1.95 -2.80 -14.06
N LYS A 12 -1.22 -3.19 -15.12
CA LYS A 12 0.25 -3.06 -15.18
C LYS A 12 0.71 -1.62 -15.06
N ALA A 13 -0.06 -0.67 -15.60
CA ALA A 13 0.17 0.77 -15.44
C ALA A 13 -0.17 1.31 -14.02
N GLY A 14 -0.72 0.48 -13.13
CA GLY A 14 -0.95 0.84 -11.72
C GLY A 14 -2.41 0.92 -11.28
N ALA A 15 -3.38 0.64 -12.16
CA ALA A 15 -4.79 0.60 -11.76
C ALA A 15 -5.09 -0.63 -10.89
N SER A 16 -5.63 -0.43 -9.70
CA SER A 16 -6.10 -1.54 -8.84
C SER A 16 -7.51 -2.01 -9.18
N LEU A 17 -8.26 -1.22 -9.97
CA LEU A 17 -9.62 -1.54 -10.39
C LEU A 17 -9.86 -1.03 -11.82
N VAL A 18 -10.63 -1.79 -12.59
CA VAL A 18 -11.03 -1.44 -13.95
C VAL A 18 -12.55 -1.49 -14.07
N GLN A 19 -13.16 -0.40 -14.56
CA GLN A 19 -14.60 -0.31 -14.77
C GLN A 19 -14.96 -0.49 -16.25
N VAL A 20 -16.06 -1.19 -16.49
CA VAL A 20 -16.62 -1.39 -17.83
C VAL A 20 -18.05 -0.85 -17.85
N TYR A 21 -18.31 0.17 -18.68
CA TYR A 21 -19.62 0.80 -18.79
C TYR A 21 -20.14 0.77 -20.22
N THR A 22 -19.55 1.55 -21.13
CA THR A 22 -19.97 1.61 -22.53
C THR A 22 -19.94 0.25 -23.23
N ALA A 23 -18.94 -0.59 -22.95
CA ALA A 23 -18.83 -1.90 -23.60
C ALA A 23 -19.92 -2.88 -23.15
N LEU A 24 -20.53 -2.72 -21.97
CA LEU A 24 -21.65 -3.58 -21.54
C LEU A 24 -22.87 -3.41 -22.44
N ILE A 25 -23.06 -2.20 -22.99
CA ILE A 25 -24.18 -1.89 -23.89
C ILE A 25 -24.02 -2.64 -25.21
N TYR A 26 -22.79 -2.78 -25.72
CA TYR A 26 -22.51 -3.39 -27.03
C TYR A 26 -22.25 -4.90 -26.95
N GLU A 27 -21.53 -5.37 -25.94
CA GLU A 27 -21.07 -6.76 -25.80
C GLU A 27 -22.00 -7.63 -24.92
N GLY A 28 -22.97 -6.98 -24.26
CA GLY A 28 -23.91 -7.59 -23.35
C GLY A 28 -23.34 -7.92 -21.97
N PRO A 29 -24.19 -8.40 -21.05
CA PRO A 29 -23.82 -8.65 -19.65
C PRO A 29 -22.77 -9.78 -19.50
N GLY A 30 -22.65 -10.67 -20.48
CA GLY A 30 -21.66 -11.76 -20.47
C GLY A 30 -20.20 -11.28 -20.60
N LEU A 31 -19.98 -10.02 -21.01
CA LEU A 31 -18.65 -9.44 -21.18
C LEU A 31 -17.80 -9.54 -19.90
N VAL A 32 -18.39 -9.25 -18.74
CA VAL A 32 -17.64 -9.22 -17.46
C VAL A 32 -17.11 -10.61 -17.12
N SER A 33 -17.93 -11.65 -17.28
CA SER A 33 -17.53 -13.01 -16.97
C SER A 33 -16.42 -13.50 -17.90
N ARG A 34 -16.54 -13.22 -19.21
CA ARG A 34 -15.52 -13.56 -20.21
C ARG A 34 -14.20 -12.85 -19.91
N MET A 35 -14.26 -11.52 -19.75
CA MET A 35 -13.07 -10.72 -19.45
C MET A 35 -12.37 -11.17 -18.16
N ARG A 36 -13.12 -11.56 -17.13
CA ARG A 36 -12.52 -12.06 -15.88
C ARG A 36 -11.75 -13.37 -16.10
N GLN A 37 -12.29 -14.29 -16.90
CA GLN A 37 -11.64 -15.56 -17.20
C GLN A 37 -10.38 -15.35 -18.05
N GLU A 38 -10.52 -14.63 -19.15
CA GLU A 38 -9.41 -14.28 -20.04
C GLU A 38 -8.30 -13.53 -19.29
N LEU A 39 -8.66 -12.59 -18.40
CA LEU A 39 -7.68 -11.86 -17.59
C LEU A 39 -6.92 -12.82 -16.65
N ALA A 40 -7.60 -13.76 -16.01
CA ALA A 40 -6.95 -14.74 -15.14
C ALA A 40 -5.98 -15.63 -15.92
N GLU A 41 -6.35 -16.04 -17.14
CA GLU A 41 -5.49 -16.80 -18.04
C GLU A 41 -4.25 -16.01 -18.44
N LEU A 42 -4.41 -14.75 -18.85
CA LEU A 42 -3.29 -13.88 -19.23
C LEU A 42 -2.31 -13.66 -18.07
N VAL A 43 -2.83 -13.45 -16.85
CA VAL A 43 -2.02 -13.28 -15.64
C VAL A 43 -1.20 -14.54 -15.37
N GLN A 44 -1.82 -15.73 -15.45
CA GLN A 44 -1.12 -17.01 -15.27
C GLN A 44 -0.09 -17.27 -16.39
N GLN A 45 -0.41 -16.97 -17.64
CA GLN A 45 0.50 -17.13 -18.77
C GLN A 45 1.76 -16.27 -18.64
N GLN A 46 1.66 -15.11 -17.98
CA GLN A 46 2.80 -14.25 -17.69
C GLN A 46 3.57 -14.66 -16.42
N GLY A 47 3.17 -15.73 -15.74
CA GLY A 47 3.87 -16.29 -14.58
C GLY A 47 3.54 -15.61 -13.24
N PHE A 48 2.52 -14.74 -13.21
CA PHE A 48 2.05 -14.13 -11.97
C PHE A 48 1.10 -15.08 -11.21
N LYS A 49 1.10 -15.00 -9.87
CA LYS A 49 0.22 -15.85 -9.05
C LYS A 49 -1.16 -15.22 -8.91
N SER A 50 -1.23 -13.90 -8.87
CA SER A 50 -2.49 -13.17 -8.75
C SER A 50 -2.45 -11.82 -9.46
N VAL A 51 -3.61 -11.16 -9.54
CA VAL A 51 -3.74 -9.84 -10.20
C VAL A 51 -2.99 -8.77 -9.39
N GLU A 52 -2.91 -8.93 -8.07
CA GLU A 52 -2.21 -8.02 -7.17
C GLU A 52 -0.71 -7.93 -7.49
N ASP A 53 -0.10 -9.03 -7.94
CA ASP A 53 1.30 -9.07 -8.36
C ASP A 53 1.56 -8.23 -9.63
N VAL A 54 0.50 -7.93 -10.39
CA VAL A 54 0.57 -7.23 -11.68
C VAL A 54 0.37 -5.73 -11.52
N VAL A 55 -0.26 -5.28 -10.42
CA VAL A 55 -0.59 -3.87 -10.21
C VAL A 55 0.68 -3.02 -10.18
N GLY A 56 0.85 -2.15 -11.17
CA GLY A 56 1.98 -1.23 -11.25
C GLY A 56 3.30 -1.88 -11.68
N TYR A 57 3.25 -3.09 -12.24
CA TYR A 57 4.43 -3.82 -12.74
C TYR A 57 5.28 -3.01 -13.73
N ASP A 58 4.65 -2.12 -14.53
CA ASP A 58 5.36 -1.29 -15.52
C ASP A 58 6.07 -0.07 -14.90
N HIS A 59 5.93 0.16 -13.59
CA HIS A 59 6.48 1.31 -12.87
C HIS A 59 7.39 0.91 -11.70
N PRO A 60 8.55 0.28 -11.96
CA PRO A 60 9.50 -0.14 -10.93
C PRO A 60 10.14 1.05 -10.19
N ASP A 61 10.15 2.23 -10.80
CA ASP A 61 10.63 3.49 -10.23
C ASP A 61 9.76 3.99 -9.06
N LEU A 62 8.47 3.65 -9.02
CA LEU A 62 7.58 3.98 -7.91
C LEU A 62 7.83 3.12 -6.65
N TYR A 63 8.46 1.96 -6.80
CA TYR A 63 8.77 1.03 -5.70
C TYR A 63 9.64 1.70 -4.62
N TRP A 64 10.65 2.45 -5.05
CA TRP A 64 11.57 3.15 -4.16
C TRP A 64 10.89 4.27 -3.36
N LYS A 65 9.85 4.87 -3.93
CA LYS A 65 9.10 5.96 -3.27
C LYS A 65 8.31 5.45 -2.07
N ARG A 66 7.72 4.25 -2.16
CA ARG A 66 6.96 3.63 -1.05
C ARG A 66 7.86 3.16 0.09
N LEU A 67 9.01 2.56 -0.23
CA LEU A 67 10.02 2.15 0.76
C LEU A 67 10.59 3.35 1.53
N GLN A 68 10.92 4.44 0.82
CA GLN A 68 11.38 5.68 1.47
C GLN A 68 10.32 6.27 2.41
N MET A 69 9.04 6.25 2.01
CA MET A 69 7.95 6.72 2.86
C MET A 69 7.75 5.84 4.09
N GLN A 70 7.85 4.52 3.93
CA GLN A 70 7.67 3.58 5.05
C GLN A 70 8.84 3.64 6.04
N GLN A 71 10.07 3.80 5.53
CA GLN A 71 11.26 4.05 6.35
C GLN A 71 11.12 5.38 7.10
N ALA A 72 10.73 6.46 6.43
CA ALA A 72 10.51 7.76 7.08
C ALA A 72 9.39 7.71 8.14
N GLN A 73 8.36 6.88 7.95
CA GLN A 73 7.31 6.66 8.94
C GLN A 73 7.82 5.85 10.15
N LEU A 74 8.65 4.84 9.93
CA LEU A 74 9.28 4.07 10.99
C LEU A 74 10.29 4.91 11.78
N ASP A 75 11.10 5.70 11.09
CA ASP A 75 12.07 6.61 11.69
C ASP A 75 11.36 7.66 12.55
N ASN A 76 10.26 8.26 12.06
CA ASN A 76 9.41 9.16 12.85
C ASN A 76 8.78 8.47 14.07
N ALA A 77 8.28 7.23 13.93
CA ALA A 77 7.69 6.50 15.05
C ALA A 77 8.72 6.09 16.11
N THR A 78 9.97 5.85 15.70
CA THR A 78 11.08 5.53 16.61
C THR A 78 11.56 6.78 17.34
N ALA A 79 11.69 7.90 16.64
CA ALA A 79 12.06 9.18 17.24
C ALA A 79 11.02 9.68 18.27
N VAL A 80 9.71 9.48 18.01
CA VAL A 80 8.66 9.82 18.98
C VAL A 80 8.75 8.96 20.24
N LYS A 81 9.04 7.66 20.12
CA LYS A 81 9.24 6.78 21.28
C LYS A 81 10.47 7.13 22.11
N GLU A 82 11.60 7.47 21.46
CA GLU A 82 12.82 7.87 22.17
C GLU A 82 12.64 9.20 22.91
N GLN A 83 11.87 10.14 22.35
CA GLN A 83 11.53 11.39 23.03
C GLN A 83 10.58 11.18 24.21
N ASP A 84 9.57 10.32 24.08
CA ASP A 84 8.68 9.99 25.20
C ASP A 84 9.44 9.24 26.33
N ASP A 85 10.32 8.28 26.00
CA ASP A 85 11.14 7.58 27.01
C ASP A 85 12.15 8.52 27.72
N GLN A 86 12.76 9.48 27.01
CA GLN A 86 13.62 10.50 27.63
C GLN A 86 12.84 11.44 28.54
N ARG A 87 11.62 11.83 28.15
CA ARG A 87 10.79 12.73 28.96
C ARG A 87 10.25 12.05 30.22
N LEU A 88 9.95 10.76 30.17
CA LEU A 88 9.56 9.97 31.35
C LEU A 88 10.72 9.83 32.33
N HIS A 89 11.96 9.66 31.86
CA HIS A 89 13.14 9.64 32.74
C HIS A 89 13.43 11.01 33.36
N GLU A 90 13.24 12.11 32.63
CA GLU A 90 13.39 13.47 33.19
C GLU A 90 12.28 13.81 34.19
N GLU A 91 11.01 13.44 33.92
CA GLU A 91 9.90 13.60 34.87
C GLU A 91 10.07 12.71 36.11
N GLU A 92 10.52 11.46 36.00
CA GLU A 92 10.80 10.59 37.16
C GLU A 92 11.95 11.13 38.02
N VAL A 93 13.04 11.61 37.41
CA VAL A 93 14.15 12.23 38.16
C VAL A 93 13.71 13.52 38.85
N PHE A 94 12.83 14.30 38.23
CA PHE A 94 12.31 15.53 38.83
C PHE A 94 11.36 15.26 40.01
N ILE A 95 10.53 14.21 39.93
CA ILE A 95 9.64 13.79 41.02
C ILE A 95 10.43 13.25 42.22
N VAL A 96 11.52 12.51 41.98
CA VAL A 96 12.36 11.96 43.06
C VAL A 96 13.15 13.05 43.81
N LEU A 97 13.50 14.15 43.15
CA LEU A 97 14.24 15.26 43.79
C LEU A 97 13.36 16.19 44.64
N ASP A 98 12.03 16.20 44.46
CA ASP A 98 11.09 17.00 45.28
C ASP A 98 10.68 16.28 46.58
N GLU A 99 10.81 14.95 46.68
CA GLU A 99 10.55 14.23 47.95
C GLU A 99 11.70 14.33 48.97
N GLU A 100 12.95 14.44 48.52
CA GLU A 100 14.11 14.57 49.42
C GLU A 100 14.23 15.97 50.05
N GLU A 101 13.64 17.03 49.47
CA GLU A 101 13.64 18.38 50.06
C GLU A 101 12.52 18.62 51.10
N LYS A 102 11.63 17.65 51.33
CA LYS A 102 10.53 17.77 52.33
C LYS A 102 10.80 17.15 53.69
N THR A 103 12.01 16.66 53.95
CA THR A 103 12.40 16.13 55.26
C THR A 103 13.53 16.96 55.89
N VAL A 104 13.23 18.22 56.25
CA VAL A 104 13.88 18.98 57.34
C VAL A 104 12.82 19.75 58.12
#